data_AF-A0A7C2YLD4-F1
#
_entry.id   AF-A0A7C2YLD4-F1
#
_cell.length_a   1.000
_cell.length_b   1.000
_cell.length_c   1.000
_cell.angle_alpha   90.00
_cell.angle_beta   90.00
_cell.angle_gamma   90.00
#
_symmetry.space_group_name_H-M   'P 1'
#
loop_
_entity.id
_entity.type
_entity.pdbx_description
1 polymer ?
#
loop_
_entity_poly.entity_id
_entity_poly.type
_entity_poly.pdbx_seq_one_letter_code
_entity_poly.pdbx_strand_id
1 'polypeptide(L)'
;FILAASRHRGLVGWAANHFFNFYYKFIKKVGVDKRAKQKAQETTIQFSDAIVSMSHSPMGALLSLMIIVARLLVAALVSYWVFVSMNYYGINFWEITLVMLVGELVTSIPIGVPGMLGFVEAAMSLSYVALGVPAGIAIAATLLIRLILYWWDVVVTGITAALYSGGLKTFLRASEQES
;
A
#
# COMPACT_ATOMS: atom_id res chain seq x y z
N PHE A 1 25.48 -7.98 10.70
CA PHE A 1 25.54 -8.91 9.54
C PHE A 1 25.88 -8.25 8.20
N ILE A 2 25.57 -6.96 7.96
CA ILE A 2 25.89 -6.28 6.69
C ILE A 2 27.39 -5.91 6.54
N LEU A 3 28.16 -5.87 7.64
CA LEU A 3 29.59 -5.50 7.62
C LEU A 3 30.56 -6.64 7.29
N ALA A 4 30.13 -7.91 7.33
CA ALA A 4 30.99 -9.06 7.04
C ALA A 4 31.15 -9.34 5.53
N ALA A 5 30.32 -8.72 4.68
CA ALA A 5 30.36 -8.92 3.22
C ALA A 5 31.42 -8.08 2.49
N SER A 6 32.11 -7.16 3.18
CA SER A 6 33.03 -6.20 2.54
C SER A 6 34.43 -6.75 2.22
N ARG A 7 34.71 -8.03 2.50
CA ARG A 7 36.03 -8.64 2.31
C ARG A 7 36.29 -9.23 0.91
N HIS A 8 35.29 -9.34 0.04
CA HIS A 8 35.46 -9.78 -1.35
C HIS A 8 35.03 -8.67 -2.34
N ARG A 9 35.92 -7.71 -2.60
CA ARG A 9 35.74 -6.66 -3.63
C ARG A 9 35.43 -7.23 -5.02
N GLY A 10 35.86 -8.46 -5.32
CA GLY A 10 35.60 -9.13 -6.59
C GLY A 10 34.17 -9.67 -6.78
N LEU A 11 33.52 -10.17 -5.71
CA LEU A 11 32.16 -10.74 -5.80
C LEU A 11 31.11 -9.67 -6.01
N VAL A 12 31.24 -8.55 -5.29
CA VAL A 12 30.32 -7.41 -5.42
C VAL A 12 30.46 -6.77 -6.80
N GLY A 13 31.68 -6.64 -7.31
CA GLY A 13 31.93 -6.13 -8.67
C GLY A 13 31.39 -7.05 -9.77
N TRP A 14 31.58 -8.37 -9.62
CA TRP A 14 31.03 -9.36 -10.55
C TRP A 14 29.49 -9.35 -10.54
N ALA A 15 28.88 -9.36 -9.36
CA ALA A 15 27.43 -9.33 -9.22
C ALA A 15 26.85 -8.03 -9.79
N ALA A 16 27.40 -6.87 -9.42
CA ALA A 16 26.95 -5.58 -9.94
C ALA A 16 27.04 -5.51 -11.47
N ASN A 17 28.15 -5.96 -12.06
CA ASN A 17 28.32 -5.95 -13.52
C ASN A 17 27.38 -6.96 -14.22
N HIS A 18 27.12 -8.11 -13.61
CA HIS A 18 26.19 -9.11 -14.15
C HIS A 18 24.74 -8.62 -14.08
N PHE A 19 24.32 -8.07 -12.94
CA PHE A 19 23.01 -7.44 -12.77
C PHE A 19 22.84 -6.26 -13.74
N PHE A 20 23.87 -5.43 -13.91
CA PHE A 20 23.84 -4.30 -14.82
C PHE A 20 23.73 -4.73 -16.29
N ASN A 21 24.53 -5.72 -16.72
CA ASN A 21 24.46 -6.24 -18.08
C ASN A 21 23.15 -6.99 -18.35
N PHE A 22 22.61 -7.71 -17.37
CA PHE A 22 21.31 -8.36 -17.47
C PHE A 22 20.19 -7.32 -17.58
N TYR A 23 20.18 -6.32 -16.69
CA TYR A 23 19.23 -5.21 -16.72
C TYR A 23 19.28 -4.45 -18.05
N TYR A 24 20.47 -4.09 -18.53
CA TYR A 24 20.64 -3.39 -19.80
C TYR A 24 20.19 -4.23 -20.99
N LYS A 25 20.52 -5.53 -21.03
CA LYS A 25 20.00 -6.46 -22.06
C LYS A 25 18.49 -6.60 -21.98
N PHE A 26 17.92 -6.65 -20.79
CA PHE A 26 16.48 -6.77 -20.60
C PHE A 26 15.76 -5.51 -21.08
N ILE A 27 16.21 -4.32 -20.69
CA ILE A 27 15.67 -3.03 -21.16
C ILE A 27 15.82 -2.87 -22.67
N LYS A 28 16.98 -3.24 -23.24
CA LYS A 28 17.21 -3.17 -24.69
C LYS A 28 16.35 -4.16 -25.47
N LYS A 29 16.12 -5.36 -24.92
CA LYS A 29 15.26 -6.40 -25.52
C LYS A 29 13.77 -6.07 -25.42
N VAL A 30 13.37 -5.35 -24.38
CA VAL A 30 12.00 -4.84 -24.21
C VAL A 30 11.69 -3.70 -25.20
N GLY A 31 12.71 -3.06 -25.80
CA GLY A 31 12.54 -2.08 -26.86
C GLY A 31 11.71 -0.89 -26.40
N VAL A 32 12.36 0.14 -25.86
CA VAL A 32 11.68 1.39 -25.50
C VAL A 32 11.21 2.08 -26.78
N ASP A 33 10.01 1.69 -27.22
CA ASP A 33 9.37 2.20 -28.42
C ASP A 33 9.10 3.71 -28.27
N LYS A 34 9.01 4.43 -29.38
CA LYS A 34 8.73 5.88 -29.38
C LYS A 34 7.44 6.19 -28.59
N ARG A 35 6.47 5.27 -28.62
CA ARG A 35 5.23 5.33 -27.82
C ARG A 35 5.48 5.31 -26.31
N ALA A 36 6.42 4.50 -25.81
CA ALA A 36 6.73 4.45 -24.38
C ALA A 36 7.36 5.77 -23.89
N LYS A 37 8.19 6.40 -24.73
CA LYS A 37 8.77 7.71 -24.43
C LYS A 37 7.74 8.84 -24.44
N GLN A 38 6.84 8.86 -25.44
CA GLN A 38 5.74 9.82 -25.49
C GLN A 38 4.80 9.65 -24.30
N LYS A 39 4.40 8.42 -23.97
CA LYS A 39 3.51 8.16 -22.84
C LYS A 39 4.12 8.53 -21.49
N ALA A 40 5.44 8.34 -21.33
CA ALA A 40 6.17 8.81 -20.15
C ALA A 40 6.21 10.34 -20.07
N GLN A 41 6.44 11.04 -21.19
CA GLN A 41 6.40 12.51 -21.24
C GLN A 41 5.00 13.05 -20.93
N GLU A 42 3.96 12.48 -21.54
CA GLU A 42 2.56 12.85 -21.29
C GLU A 42 2.18 12.64 -19.82
N THR A 43 2.54 11.50 -19.24
CA THR A 43 2.26 11.21 -17.82
C THR A 43 3.00 12.19 -16.90
N THR A 44 4.22 12.60 -17.25
CA THR A 44 5.01 13.57 -16.48
C THR A 44 4.36 14.96 -16.53
N ILE A 45 3.91 15.40 -17.70
CA ILE A 45 3.23 16.69 -17.88
C ILE A 45 1.88 16.68 -17.13
N GLN A 46 1.07 15.62 -17.29
CA GLN A 46 -0.20 15.47 -16.58
C GLN A 46 -0.04 15.46 -15.06
N PHE A 47 1.01 14.81 -14.55
CA PHE A 47 1.30 14.80 -13.11
C PHE A 47 1.67 16.20 -12.61
N SER A 48 2.49 16.94 -13.37
CA SER A 48 2.85 18.33 -13.06
C SER A 48 1.62 19.24 -13.05
N ASP A 49 0.76 19.14 -14.06
CA ASP A 49 -0.46 19.93 -14.17
C ASP A 49 -1.46 19.59 -13.04
N ALA A 50 -1.56 18.31 -12.66
CA ALA A 50 -2.38 17.88 -11.54
C ALA A 50 -1.88 18.43 -10.19
N ILE A 51 -0.56 18.47 -9.96
CA ILE A 51 0.03 19.07 -8.76
C ILE A 51 -0.25 20.57 -8.72
N VAL A 52 -0.09 21.27 -9.84
CA VAL A 52 -0.38 22.71 -9.92
C VAL A 52 -1.87 22.97 -9.65
N SER A 53 -2.76 22.17 -10.24
CA SER A 53 -4.21 22.25 -10.02
C SER A 53 -4.62 21.95 -8.57
N MET A 54 -4.03 20.92 -7.95
CA MET A 54 -4.23 20.63 -6.51
C MET A 54 -3.75 21.79 -5.63
N SER A 55 -2.62 22.44 -5.96
CA SER A 55 -2.10 23.56 -5.18
C SER A 55 -3.03 24.78 -5.16
N HIS A 56 -3.90 24.93 -6.17
CA HIS A 56 -4.88 26.02 -6.24
C HIS A 56 -6.18 25.71 -5.47
N SER A 57 -6.36 24.51 -4.90
CA SER A 57 -7.57 24.11 -4.16
C SER A 57 -7.26 23.69 -2.71
N PRO A 58 -6.85 24.64 -1.82
CA PRO A 58 -6.48 24.32 -0.44
C PRO A 58 -7.60 23.63 0.35
N MET A 59 -8.86 23.93 0.02
CA MET A 59 -10.03 23.27 0.63
C MET A 59 -10.13 21.78 0.26
N GLY A 60 -9.79 21.42 -0.98
CA GLY A 60 -9.81 20.02 -1.43
C GLY A 60 -8.74 19.18 -0.71
N ALA A 61 -7.53 19.75 -0.55
CA ALA A 61 -6.47 19.11 0.21
C ALA A 61 -6.85 18.92 1.69
N LEU A 62 -7.43 19.93 2.34
CA LEU A 62 -7.90 19.83 3.73
C LEU A 62 -9.01 18.79 3.89
N LEU A 63 -9.99 18.77 3.00
CA LEU A 63 -11.04 17.75 3.01
C LEU A 63 -10.47 16.34 2.84
N SER A 64 -9.52 16.15 1.93
CA SER A 64 -8.87 14.86 1.74
C SER A 64 -8.12 14.41 3.00
N LEU A 65 -7.42 15.32 3.67
CA LEU A 65 -6.72 15.04 4.92
C LEU A 65 -7.70 14.69 6.03
N MET A 66 -8.80 15.44 6.17
CA MET A 66 -9.85 15.13 7.14
C MET A 66 -10.48 13.76 6.91
N ILE A 67 -10.71 13.37 5.65
CA ILE A 67 -11.24 12.05 5.31
C ILE A 67 -10.25 10.94 5.70
N ILE A 68 -8.96 11.13 5.43
CA ILE A 68 -7.92 10.15 5.80
C ILE A 68 -7.83 10.00 7.32
N VAL A 69 -7.81 11.11 8.05
CA VAL A 69 -7.78 11.10 9.52
C VAL A 69 -9.04 10.43 10.08
N ALA A 70 -10.23 10.75 9.55
CA ALA A 70 -11.47 10.13 9.97
C ALA A 70 -11.46 8.62 9.72
N ARG A 71 -10.99 8.18 8.55
CA ARG A 71 -10.82 6.75 8.24
C ARG A 71 -9.90 6.06 9.24
N LEU A 72 -8.75 6.66 9.53
CA LEU A 72 -7.78 6.12 10.49
C LEU A 72 -8.39 5.98 11.90
N LEU A 73 -9.15 6.98 12.35
CA LEU A 73 -9.83 6.94 13.66
C LEU A 73 -10.93 5.88 13.72
N VAL A 74 -11.71 5.71 12.64
CA VAL A 74 -12.71 4.64 12.55
C VAL A 74 -12.03 3.27 12.60
N ALA A 75 -10.91 3.10 11.88
CA ALA A 75 -10.14 1.86 11.92
C ALA A 75 -9.55 1.57 13.31
N ALA A 76 -9.03 2.61 13.99
CA ALA A 76 -8.56 2.52 15.37
C ALA A 76 -9.69 2.17 16.35
N LEU A 77 -10.91 2.69 16.13
CA LEU A 77 -12.08 2.34 16.94
C LEU A 77 -12.47 0.87 16.78
N VAL A 78 -12.48 0.33 15.55
CA VAL A 78 -12.69 -1.10 15.32
C VAL A 78 -11.63 -1.93 16.04
N SER A 79 -10.36 -1.52 15.94
CA SER A 79 -9.26 -2.18 16.64
C SER A 79 -9.40 -2.14 18.16
N TYR A 80 -9.85 -1.02 18.71
CA TYR A 80 -10.16 -0.89 20.14
C TYR A 80 -11.23 -1.90 20.57
N TRP A 81 -12.32 -2.03 19.81
CA TRP A 81 -13.35 -3.03 20.10
C TRP A 81 -12.84 -4.48 20.03
N VAL A 82 -11.87 -4.78 19.15
CA VAL A 82 -11.22 -6.10 19.12
C VAL A 82 -10.49 -6.37 20.44
N PHE A 83 -9.68 -5.42 20.93
CA PHE A 83 -9.00 -5.58 22.22
C PHE A 83 -9.98 -5.74 23.39
N VAL A 84 -11.07 -4.97 23.40
CA VAL A 84 -12.15 -5.11 24.39
C VAL A 84 -12.79 -6.50 24.34
N SER A 85 -13.06 -7.03 23.14
CA SER A 85 -13.65 -8.37 22.99
C SER A 85 -12.73 -9.50 23.48
N MET A 86 -11.42 -9.25 23.51
CA MET A 86 -10.42 -10.15 24.07
C MET A 86 -10.18 -9.93 25.57
N ASN A 87 -10.97 -9.08 26.22
CA ASN A 87 -10.81 -8.65 27.63
C ASN A 87 -9.43 -8.05 27.94
N TYR A 88 -8.80 -7.38 26.96
CA TYR A 88 -7.52 -6.72 27.14
C TYR A 88 -7.68 -5.19 27.12
N TYR A 89 -7.42 -4.55 28.26
CA TYR A 89 -7.57 -3.09 28.47
C TYR A 89 -6.24 -2.38 28.73
N GLY A 90 -5.11 -3.08 28.54
CA GLY A 90 -3.77 -2.57 28.86
C GLY A 90 -3.17 -1.63 27.81
N ILE A 91 -3.91 -1.33 26.73
CA ILE A 91 -3.45 -0.50 25.62
C ILE A 91 -4.37 0.71 25.44
N ASN A 92 -3.78 1.89 25.28
CA ASN A 92 -4.50 3.13 25.11
C ASN A 92 -5.01 3.30 23.67
N PHE A 93 -6.10 4.08 23.49
CA PHE A 93 -6.66 4.35 22.16
C PHE A 93 -5.63 4.99 21.19
N TRP A 94 -4.78 5.89 21.70
CA TRP A 94 -3.73 6.53 20.90
C TRP A 94 -2.62 5.56 20.49
N GLU A 95 -2.26 4.61 21.35
CA GLU A 95 -1.31 3.54 21.05
C GLU A 95 -1.84 2.65 19.92
N ILE A 96 -3.12 2.28 19.98
CA ILE A 96 -3.80 1.56 18.89
C ILE A 96 -3.74 2.37 17.59
N THR A 97 -4.06 3.66 17.66
CA THR A 97 -4.03 4.54 16.48
C THR A 97 -2.64 4.62 15.85
N LEU A 98 -1.58 4.67 16.67
CA LEU A 98 -0.20 4.62 16.19
C LEU A 98 0.11 3.31 15.47
N VAL A 99 -0.35 2.16 16.00
CA VAL A 99 -0.16 0.87 15.33
C VAL A 99 -0.94 0.79 14.01
N MET A 100 -2.15 1.35 13.97
CA MET A 100 -2.92 1.45 12.71
C MET A 100 -2.18 2.30 11.67
N LEU A 101 -1.56 3.40 12.09
CA LEU A 101 -0.72 4.23 11.21
C LEU A 101 0.46 3.43 10.64
N VAL A 102 1.15 2.62 11.47
CA VAL A 102 2.20 1.71 10.99
C VAL A 102 1.65 0.74 9.95
N GLY A 103 0.47 0.17 10.19
CA GLY A 103 -0.21 -0.69 9.23
C GLY A 103 -0.44 0.00 7.88
N GLU A 104 -0.95 1.23 7.89
CA GLU A 104 -1.18 2.01 6.66
C GLU A 104 0.13 2.32 5.93
N LEU A 105 1.19 2.70 6.66
CA LEU A 105 2.51 2.95 6.08
C LEU A 105 3.06 1.71 5.36
N VAL A 106 2.90 0.52 5.94
CA VAL A 106 3.34 -0.72 5.28
C VAL A 106 2.52 -1.01 4.03
N THR A 107 1.20 -0.75 4.05
CA THR A 107 0.34 -0.94 2.87
C THR A 107 0.61 0.07 1.74
N SER A 108 1.21 1.22 2.06
CA SER A 108 1.55 2.25 1.06
C SER A 108 2.70 1.83 0.14
N ILE A 109 3.48 0.80 0.53
CA ILE A 109 4.62 0.32 -0.24
C ILE A 109 4.11 -0.57 -1.39
N PRO A 110 4.43 -0.23 -2.65
CA PRO A 110 4.00 -1.02 -3.80
C PRO A 110 4.88 -2.27 -3.97
N ILE A 111 4.65 -3.30 -3.14
CA ILE A 111 5.38 -4.58 -3.19
C ILE A 111 4.78 -5.54 -4.23
N GLY A 112 3.65 -5.16 -4.86
CA GLY A 112 2.97 -6.00 -5.87
C GLY A 112 2.33 -7.27 -5.28
N VAL A 113 2.27 -7.38 -3.95
CA VAL A 113 1.60 -8.48 -3.25
C VAL A 113 0.15 -8.07 -3.01
N PRO A 114 -0.84 -8.74 -3.64
CA PRO A 114 -2.24 -8.42 -3.43
C PRO A 114 -2.60 -8.63 -1.96
N GLY A 115 -3.19 -7.59 -1.34
CA GLY A 115 -3.60 -7.59 0.07
C GLY A 115 -2.48 -7.51 1.11
N MET A 116 -1.20 -7.55 0.71
CA MET A 116 -0.04 -7.45 1.60
C MET A 116 -0.10 -8.39 2.83
N LEU A 117 -0.69 -9.58 2.63
CA LEU A 117 -0.88 -10.58 3.68
C LEU A 117 0.46 -11.06 4.23
N GLY A 118 0.56 -11.15 5.55
CA GLY A 118 1.76 -11.50 6.31
C GLY A 118 2.63 -10.30 6.67
N PHE A 119 2.84 -9.35 5.75
CA PHE A 119 3.73 -8.21 6.01
C PHE A 119 3.16 -7.25 7.04
N VAL A 120 1.89 -6.89 6.87
CA VAL A 120 1.28 -5.89 7.74
C VAL A 120 0.87 -6.53 9.07
N GLU A 121 0.46 -7.80 9.05
CA GLU A 121 0.21 -8.59 10.26
C GLU A 121 1.47 -8.65 11.12
N ALA A 122 2.63 -8.90 10.51
CA ALA A 122 3.90 -8.89 11.21
C ALA A 122 4.22 -7.49 11.75
N ALA A 123 4.10 -6.44 10.94
CA ALA A 123 4.41 -5.08 11.37
C ALA A 123 3.51 -4.60 12.52
N MET A 124 2.19 -4.84 12.43
CA MET A 124 1.24 -4.47 13.47
C MET A 124 1.44 -5.30 14.74
N SER A 125 1.62 -6.62 14.63
CA SER A 125 1.86 -7.49 15.79
C SER A 125 3.14 -7.10 16.52
N LEU A 126 4.23 -6.84 15.80
CA LEU A 126 5.48 -6.37 16.38
C LEU A 126 5.33 -5.01 17.05
N SER A 127 4.54 -4.10 16.46
CA SER A 127 4.28 -2.79 17.04
C SER A 127 3.49 -2.90 18.34
N TYR A 128 2.46 -3.75 18.39
CA TYR A 128 1.73 -4.03 19.62
C TYR A 128 2.62 -4.66 20.70
N VAL A 129 3.48 -5.62 20.33
CA VAL A 129 4.44 -6.23 21.26
C VAL A 129 5.43 -5.18 21.78
N ALA A 130 5.91 -4.28 20.93
CA ALA A 130 6.82 -3.20 21.33
C ALA A 130 6.16 -2.22 22.31
N LEU A 131 4.84 -2.08 22.27
CA LEU A 131 4.03 -1.27 23.20
C LEU A 131 3.67 -2.02 24.50
N GLY A 132 4.16 -3.26 24.67
CA GLY A 132 3.96 -4.04 25.90
C GLY A 132 2.77 -5.00 25.86
N VAL A 133 2.10 -5.15 24.70
CA VAL A 133 1.04 -6.16 24.56
C VAL A 133 1.66 -7.56 24.51
N PRO A 134 1.16 -8.54 25.30
CA PRO A 134 1.63 -9.92 25.21
C PRO A 134 1.52 -10.47 23.78
N ALA A 135 2.56 -11.14 23.28
CA ALA A 135 2.66 -11.55 21.89
C ALA A 135 1.46 -12.36 21.38
N GLY A 136 0.92 -13.27 22.21
CA GLY A 136 -0.27 -14.04 21.85
C GLY A 136 -1.51 -13.17 21.60
N ILE A 137 -1.72 -12.14 22.45
CA ILE A 137 -2.83 -11.19 22.30
C ILE A 137 -2.58 -10.29 21.10
N ALA A 138 -1.36 -9.76 20.93
CA ALA A 138 -0.99 -8.89 19.83
C ALA A 138 -1.23 -9.55 18.46
N ILE A 139 -0.79 -10.79 18.29
CA ILE A 139 -0.98 -11.54 17.05
C ILE A 139 -2.46 -11.84 16.81
N ALA A 140 -3.17 -12.36 17.82
CA ALA A 140 -4.58 -12.69 17.69
C ALA A 140 -5.44 -11.46 17.41
N ALA A 141 -5.21 -10.35 18.12
CA ALA A 141 -5.88 -9.07 17.88
C ALA A 141 -5.62 -8.59 16.45
N THR A 142 -4.36 -8.59 16.01
CA THR A 142 -3.99 -8.17 14.65
C THR A 142 -4.71 -8.98 13.58
N LEU A 143 -4.77 -10.31 13.74
CA LEU A 143 -5.47 -11.18 12.80
C LEU A 143 -6.99 -10.92 12.79
N LEU A 144 -7.61 -10.68 13.95
CA LEU A 144 -9.03 -10.33 14.03
C LEU A 144 -9.33 -8.96 13.41
N ILE A 145 -8.50 -7.96 13.70
CA ILE A 145 -8.60 -6.62 13.09
C ILE A 145 -8.54 -6.73 11.57
N ARG A 146 -7.57 -7.51 11.07
CA ARG A 146 -7.39 -7.79 9.65
C ARG A 146 -8.59 -8.50 9.06
N LEU A 147 -9.09 -9.54 9.72
CA LEU A 147 -10.27 -10.28 9.28
C LEU A 147 -11.49 -9.36 9.12
N ILE A 148 -11.66 -8.37 10.00
CA ILE A 148 -12.79 -7.44 9.91
C ILE A 148 -12.56 -6.40 8.81
N LEU A 149 -11.45 -5.65 8.89
CA LEU A 149 -11.22 -4.49 8.04
C LEU A 149 -10.88 -4.87 6.59
N TYR A 150 -10.01 -5.86 6.40
CA TYR A 150 -9.61 -6.28 5.05
C TYR A 150 -10.78 -6.85 4.27
N TRP A 151 -11.58 -7.72 4.90
CA TRP A 151 -12.72 -8.31 4.22
C TRP A 151 -13.84 -7.31 3.97
N TRP A 152 -14.04 -6.36 4.88
CA TRP A 152 -14.92 -5.22 4.63
C TRP A 152 -14.48 -4.44 3.39
N ASP A 153 -13.19 -4.07 3.31
CA ASP A 153 -12.64 -3.36 2.15
C ASP A 153 -12.76 -4.17 0.86
N VAL A 154 -12.53 -5.49 0.90
CA VAL A 154 -12.70 -6.39 -0.25
C VAL A 154 -14.15 -6.44 -0.72
N VAL A 155 -15.12 -6.55 0.20
CA VAL A 155 -16.54 -6.60 -0.13
C VAL A 155 -17.00 -5.26 -0.74
N VAL A 156 -16.67 -4.15 -0.09
CA VAL A 156 -17.05 -2.81 -0.57
C VAL A 156 -16.42 -2.56 -1.94
N THR A 157 -15.11 -2.77 -2.06
CA THR A 157 -14.40 -2.57 -3.34
C THR A 157 -14.92 -3.51 -4.42
N GLY A 158 -15.22 -4.77 -4.07
CA GLY A 158 -15.79 -5.76 -5.00
C GLY A 158 -17.18 -5.36 -5.51
N ILE A 159 -18.05 -4.86 -4.63
CA ILE A 159 -19.37 -4.35 -5.00
C ILE A 159 -19.23 -3.11 -5.88
N THR A 160 -18.41 -2.13 -5.47
CA THR A 160 -18.13 -0.94 -6.27
C THR A 160 -17.60 -1.33 -7.65
N ALA A 161 -16.60 -2.21 -7.72
CA ALA A 161 -16.07 -2.70 -8.97
C ALA A 161 -17.15 -3.39 -9.82
N ALA A 162 -18.01 -4.23 -9.24
CA ALA A 162 -19.09 -4.88 -9.97
C ALA A 162 -20.09 -3.87 -10.57
N LEU A 163 -20.54 -2.88 -9.78
CA LEU A 163 -21.48 -1.85 -10.21
C LEU A 163 -20.90 -0.97 -11.33
N TYR A 164 -19.66 -0.51 -11.20
CA TYR A 164 -19.02 0.33 -12.20
C TYR A 164 -18.48 -0.47 -13.41
N SER A 165 -18.14 -1.75 -13.25
CA SER A 165 -17.72 -2.63 -14.36
C SER A 165 -18.85 -2.93 -15.35
N GLY A 166 -20.11 -2.84 -14.91
CA GLY A 166 -21.28 -2.89 -15.79
C GLY A 166 -21.26 -1.78 -16.85
N GLY A 167 -20.72 -0.59 -16.53
CA GLY A 167 -20.46 0.47 -17.49
C GLY A 167 -19.21 0.24 -18.34
N LEU A 168 -18.18 -0.41 -17.78
CA LEU A 168 -16.91 -0.71 -18.47
C LEU A 168 -17.11 -1.68 -19.65
N LYS A 169 -18.03 -2.64 -19.54
CA LYS A 169 -18.42 -3.50 -20.68
C LYS A 169 -19.06 -2.71 -21.83
N THR A 170 -19.73 -1.60 -21.52
CA THR A 170 -20.35 -0.71 -22.51
C THR A 170 -19.29 0.16 -23.20
N PHE A 171 -18.30 0.66 -22.47
CA PHE A 171 -17.16 1.39 -23.04
C PHE A 171 -16.25 0.50 -23.91
N LEU A 172 -16.02 -0.75 -23.51
CA LEU A 172 -15.23 -1.70 -24.31
C LEU A 172 -15.94 -2.09 -25.62
N ARG A 173 -17.28 -2.26 -25.59
CA ARG A 173 -18.07 -2.50 -26.80
C ARG A 173 -18.17 -1.29 -27.73
N ALA A 174 -18.15 -0.07 -27.18
CA ALA A 174 -18.10 1.15 -27.98
C ALA A 174 -16.75 1.28 -28.73
N SER A 175 -15.63 0.91 -28.09
CA SER A 175 -14.31 0.92 -28.75
C SER A 175 -14.11 -0.18 -29.79
N GLU A 176 -14.85 -1.29 -29.73
CA GLU A 176 -14.86 -2.34 -30.78
C GLU A 176 -15.71 -1.96 -32.00
N GLN A 177 -16.62 -0.99 -31.89
CA GLN A 177 -17.47 -0.55 -33.00
C GLN A 177 -16.87 0.61 -33.82
N GLU A 178 -15.82 1.26 -33.32
CA GLU A 178 -15.09 2.35 -34.00
C GLU A 178 -13.81 1.88 -34.73
N SER A 179 -13.50 0.58 -34.74
CA SER A 179 -12.39 -0.04 -35.50
C SER A 179 -12.90 -0.86 -36.68
#